data_AF-A0A1Q9E1B8-F1
#
_entry.id   AF-A0A1Q9E1B8-F1
#
_cell.length_a   1.000
_cell.length_b   1.000
_cell.length_c   1.000
_cell.angle_alpha   90.00
_cell.angle_beta   90.00
_cell.angle_gamma   90.00
#
_symmetry.space_group_name_H-M   'P 1'
#
loop_
_entity.id
_entity.type
_entity.pdbx_description
1 polymer ?
#
loop_
_entity_poly.entity_id
_entity_poly.type
_entity_poly.pdbx_seq_one_letter_code
_entity_poly.pdbx_strand_id
1 'polypeptide(L)'
;MAGGYATAGLAEELDNLDDVRGRVRGGGLLEDGSLGQDSSNRVAVQNSSIAVPLLVRLSLTRGLQLPSVEGLRMEVKKFYDMHSREVTDSQVDDSAWFCRRLVVFVKMKAQKKLVSMDYDFQDLCLVVRPDLQELVDDIRAQQQPDEDDPEAAAEAPWGIRSHCLAP
;
A
#
# COMPACT_ATOMS: atom_id res chain seq x y z
N MET A 1 10.98 25.50 15.65
CA MET A 1 11.41 24.13 15.96
C MET A 1 10.40 23.13 15.40
N ALA A 2 10.39 22.94 14.08
CA ALA A 2 9.40 22.11 13.40
C ALA A 2 10.10 21.04 12.55
N GLY A 3 9.75 19.77 12.73
CA GLY A 3 10.00 18.73 11.72
C GLY A 3 10.60 17.40 12.19
N GLY A 4 11.06 17.26 13.44
CA GLY A 4 11.81 16.06 13.87
C GLY A 4 10.99 14.83 14.28
N TYR A 5 9.68 14.98 14.51
CA TYR A 5 8.88 13.93 15.17
C TYR A 5 8.24 12.90 14.23
N ALA A 6 8.27 13.09 12.91
CA ALA A 6 7.49 12.23 12.00
C ALA A 6 8.07 10.81 11.87
N THR A 7 9.39 10.64 11.98
CA THR A 7 10.05 9.36 11.66
C THR A 7 10.54 8.59 12.89
N ALA A 8 10.75 9.26 14.03
CA ALA A 8 11.31 8.64 15.22
C ALA A 8 10.48 7.42 15.70
N GLY A 9 11.13 6.28 15.95
CA GLY A 9 10.47 5.06 16.42
C GLY A 9 9.89 4.18 15.31
N LEU A 10 10.13 4.54 14.04
CA LEU A 10 9.69 3.76 12.90
C LEU A 10 10.40 2.40 12.86
N ALA A 11 11.69 2.34 13.22
CA ALA A 11 12.44 1.08 13.23
C ALA A 11 11.79 0.04 14.16
N GLU A 12 11.38 0.45 15.36
CA GLU A 12 10.67 -0.41 16.32
C GLU A 12 9.29 -0.82 15.81
N GLU A 13 8.55 0.08 15.17
CA GLU A 13 7.25 -0.27 14.57
C GLU A 13 7.42 -1.31 13.45
N LEU A 14 8.43 -1.16 12.61
CA LEU A 14 8.74 -2.11 11.54
C LEU A 14 9.20 -3.47 12.07
N ASP A 15 9.92 -3.53 13.19
CA ASP A 15 10.33 -4.80 13.83
C ASP A 15 9.14 -5.60 14.39
N ASN A 16 8.05 -4.91 14.74
CA ASN A 16 6.81 -5.56 15.15
C ASN A 16 6.02 -6.16 13.99
N LEU A 17 6.42 -5.94 12.74
CA LEU A 17 5.76 -6.48 11.54
C LEU A 17 6.49 -7.76 11.08
N ASP A 18 5.83 -8.90 11.30
CA ASP A 18 6.41 -10.24 11.03
C ASP A 18 6.87 -10.43 9.58
N ASP A 19 6.13 -9.89 8.61
CA ASP A 19 6.43 -10.00 7.19
C ASP A 19 7.65 -9.16 6.79
N VAL A 20 7.74 -7.92 7.30
CA VAL A 20 8.89 -7.03 7.06
C VAL A 20 10.14 -7.61 7.71
N ARG A 21 10.02 -8.07 8.96
CA ARG A 21 11.11 -8.72 9.68
C ARG A 21 11.56 -10.00 8.99
N GLY A 22 10.63 -10.84 8.56
CA GLY A 22 10.91 -12.06 7.80
C GLY A 22 11.67 -11.77 6.50
N ARG A 23 11.25 -10.72 5.77
CA ARG A 23 11.88 -10.27 4.52
C ARG A 23 13.33 -9.84 4.73
N VAL A 24 13.59 -8.96 5.70
CA VAL A 24 14.95 -8.45 5.96
C VAL A 24 15.87 -9.54 6.50
N ARG A 25 15.39 -10.39 7.39
CA ARG A 25 16.16 -11.55 7.88
C ARG A 25 16.43 -12.59 6.80
N GLY A 26 15.55 -12.69 5.81
CA GLY A 26 15.77 -13.49 4.59
C GLY A 26 16.82 -12.92 3.63
N GLY A 27 17.44 -11.77 3.96
CA GLY A 27 18.44 -11.10 3.13
C GLY A 27 17.87 -10.08 2.14
N GLY A 28 16.55 -9.93 2.09
CA GLY A 28 15.87 -8.93 1.27
C GLY A 28 16.07 -7.50 1.76
N LEU A 29 15.70 -6.53 0.92
CA LEU A 29 15.58 -5.13 1.30
C LEU A 29 14.18 -4.86 1.87
N LEU A 30 13.98 -3.64 2.35
CA LEU A 30 12.71 -3.20 2.91
C LEU A 30 11.61 -3.24 1.85
N GLU A 31 11.88 -2.68 0.67
CA GLU A 31 11.01 -2.76 -0.49
C GLU A 31 10.91 -4.18 -1.05
N ASP A 32 9.69 -4.55 -1.47
CA ASP A 32 9.50 -5.71 -2.32
C ASP A 32 9.97 -5.40 -3.75
N GLY A 33 11.16 -5.89 -4.12
CA GLY A 33 11.79 -5.66 -5.42
C GLY A 33 11.09 -6.32 -6.61
N SER A 34 9.94 -6.99 -6.41
CA SER A 34 9.19 -7.66 -7.48
C SER A 34 8.47 -6.70 -8.43
N LEU A 35 8.26 -5.45 -8.03
CA LEU A 35 7.64 -4.42 -8.87
C LEU A 35 8.60 -3.26 -9.09
N GLY A 36 8.72 -2.82 -10.34
CA GLY A 36 9.66 -1.78 -10.77
C GLY A 36 9.56 -0.46 -9.98
N GLN A 37 10.48 0.46 -10.28
CA GLN A 37 10.68 1.69 -9.49
C GLN A 37 9.49 2.68 -9.53
N ASP A 38 8.48 2.45 -10.36
CA ASP A 38 7.35 3.36 -10.55
C ASP A 38 6.27 3.17 -9.47
N SER A 39 5.92 4.28 -8.79
CA SER A 39 4.86 4.29 -7.79
C SER A 39 3.49 4.06 -8.45
N SER A 40 2.88 2.90 -8.18
CA SER A 40 1.55 2.51 -8.65
C SER A 40 0.69 2.04 -7.50
N ASN A 41 -0.63 1.93 -7.71
CA ASN A 41 -1.57 1.42 -6.70
C ASN A 41 -1.13 0.02 -6.23
N ARG A 42 -0.73 -0.85 -7.17
CA ARG A 42 -0.24 -2.20 -6.88
C ARG A 42 0.99 -2.20 -5.99
N VAL A 43 1.97 -1.33 -6.27
CA VAL A 43 3.18 -1.20 -5.44
C VAL A 43 2.84 -0.74 -4.02
N ALA A 44 1.90 0.21 -3.90
CA ALA A 44 1.44 0.68 -2.59
C ALA A 44 0.73 -0.40 -1.78
N VAL A 45 -0.13 -1.20 -2.42
CA VAL A 45 -0.85 -2.32 -1.78
C VAL A 45 0.11 -3.43 -1.36
N GLN A 46 1.04 -3.84 -2.23
CA GLN A 46 2.00 -4.89 -1.90
C GLN A 46 2.98 -4.51 -0.77
N ASN A 47 3.28 -3.22 -0.64
CA ASN A 47 4.13 -2.69 0.43
C ASN A 47 3.28 -2.04 1.54
N SER A 48 2.02 -2.44 1.69
CA SER A 48 1.10 -1.89 2.69
C SER A 48 1.63 -2.01 4.12
N SER A 49 2.28 -3.12 4.47
CA SER A 49 2.91 -3.30 5.79
C SER A 49 3.89 -2.18 6.14
N ILE A 50 4.62 -1.65 5.15
CA ILE A 50 5.55 -0.52 5.34
C ILE A 50 4.81 0.81 5.21
N ALA A 51 3.87 0.91 4.26
CA ALA A 51 3.14 2.13 3.99
C ALA A 51 2.25 2.53 5.18
N VAL A 52 1.52 1.59 5.79
CA VAL A 52 0.53 1.87 6.84
C VAL A 52 1.14 2.61 8.04
N PRO A 53 2.23 2.16 8.69
CA PRO A 53 2.86 2.89 9.79
C PRO A 53 3.23 4.34 9.40
N LEU A 54 3.77 4.53 8.20
CA LEU A 54 4.13 5.85 7.69
C LEU A 54 2.90 6.73 7.40
N LEU A 55 1.81 6.15 6.89
CA LEU A 55 0.56 6.85 6.59
C LEU A 55 -0.19 7.24 7.88
N VAL A 56 -0.18 6.38 8.90
CA VAL A 56 -0.71 6.70 10.24
C VAL A 56 0.08 7.86 10.84
N ARG A 57 1.42 7.81 10.79
CA ARG A 57 2.25 8.93 11.25
C ARG A 57 1.95 10.21 10.48
N LEU A 58 1.78 10.12 9.15
CA LEU A 58 1.41 11.25 8.30
C LEU A 58 0.06 11.86 8.72
N SER A 59 -0.97 11.03 8.98
CA SER A 59 -2.31 11.51 9.34
C SER A 59 -2.36 12.23 10.68
N LEU A 60 -1.46 11.89 11.60
CA LEU A 60 -1.29 12.58 12.89
C LEU A 60 -0.57 13.93 12.77
N THR A 61 0.10 14.21 11.64
CA THR A 61 0.77 15.50 11.43
C THR A 61 -0.18 16.58 10.91
N ARG A 62 -0.04 17.81 11.43
CA ARG A 62 -0.79 18.95 10.92
C ARG A 62 -0.44 19.22 9.47
N GLY A 63 -1.44 19.17 8.59
CA GLY A 63 -1.27 19.44 7.16
C GLY A 63 -0.59 18.31 6.37
N LEU A 64 -0.58 17.08 6.91
CA LEU A 64 -0.01 15.90 6.26
C LEU A 64 1.45 16.16 5.85
N GLN A 65 2.28 16.58 6.80
CA GLN A 65 3.69 16.87 6.56
C GLN A 65 4.46 15.58 6.26
N LEU A 66 5.13 15.58 5.11
CA LEU A 66 5.88 14.42 4.66
C LEU A 66 7.11 14.17 5.55
N PRO A 67 7.44 12.91 5.85
CA PRO A 67 8.63 12.57 6.64
C PRO A 67 9.90 13.01 5.91
N SER A 68 10.84 13.62 6.62
CA SER A 68 12.14 14.01 6.05
C SER A 68 12.93 12.78 5.59
N VAL A 69 13.62 12.87 4.45
CA VAL A 69 14.46 11.77 3.95
C VAL A 69 15.56 11.43 4.97
N GLU A 70 16.19 12.43 5.58
CA GLU A 70 17.24 12.19 6.59
C GLU A 70 16.72 11.41 7.80
N GLY A 71 15.55 11.79 8.32
CA GLY A 71 14.88 11.03 9.39
C GLY A 71 14.54 9.60 9.00
N LEU A 72 14.14 9.38 7.74
CA LEU A 72 13.89 8.03 7.22
C LEU A 72 15.19 7.22 7.09
N ARG A 73 16.29 7.81 6.61
CA ARG A 73 17.60 7.14 6.51
C ARG A 73 18.07 6.64 7.87
N MET A 74 17.98 7.48 8.91
CA MET A 74 18.38 7.10 10.27
C MET A 74 17.58 5.90 10.77
N GLU A 75 16.27 5.90 10.58
CA GLU A 75 15.38 4.83 11.06
C GLU A 75 15.52 3.55 10.22
N VAL A 76 15.65 3.66 8.90
CA VAL A 76 15.90 2.52 8.01
C VAL A 76 17.25 1.87 8.33
N LYS A 77 18.30 2.67 8.54
CA LYS A 77 19.62 2.16 8.96
C LYS A 77 19.53 1.44 10.30
N LYS A 78 18.89 2.06 11.29
CA LYS A 78 18.63 1.47 12.61
C LYS A 78 17.88 0.14 12.49
N PHE A 79 16.87 0.06 11.63
CA PHE A 79 16.11 -1.16 11.40
C PHE A 79 16.98 -2.29 10.80
N TYR A 80 17.83 -1.98 9.82
CA TYR A 80 18.79 -2.95 9.29
C TYR A 80 19.81 -3.41 10.35
N ASP A 81 20.33 -2.47 11.16
CA ASP A 81 21.26 -2.76 12.26
C ASP A 81 20.62 -3.69 13.32
N MET A 82 19.34 -3.48 13.66
CA MET A 82 18.57 -4.35 14.58
C MET A 82 18.45 -5.80 14.09
N HIS A 83 18.60 -6.02 12.79
CA HIS A 83 18.53 -7.32 12.15
C HIS A 83 19.89 -7.85 11.70
N SER A 84 20.98 -7.23 12.15
CA SER A 84 22.35 -7.58 11.77
C SER A 84 22.54 -7.67 10.25
N ARG A 85 21.84 -6.80 9.49
CA ARG A 85 21.92 -6.78 8.04
C ARG A 85 22.98 -5.79 7.60
N GLU A 86 24.02 -6.30 6.95
CA GLU A 86 24.99 -5.46 6.25
C GLU A 86 24.36 -4.87 4.99
N VAL A 87 24.08 -3.57 5.01
CA VAL A 87 23.58 -2.78 3.88
C VAL A 87 24.55 -1.63 3.59
N THR A 88 24.64 -1.25 2.32
CA THR A 88 25.40 -0.06 1.90
C THR A 88 24.59 1.21 2.20
N ASP A 89 25.27 2.34 2.38
CA ASP A 89 24.58 3.63 2.57
C ASP A 89 23.70 3.99 1.34
N SER A 90 24.05 3.52 0.14
CA SER A 90 23.21 3.66 -1.06
C SER A 90 21.88 2.91 -0.91
N GLN A 91 21.91 1.66 -0.42
CA GLN A 91 20.69 0.88 -0.20
C GLN A 91 19.80 1.50 0.88
N VAL A 92 20.41 2.05 1.94
CA VAL A 92 19.66 2.81 2.96
C VAL A 92 18.98 4.03 2.35
N ASP A 93 19.70 4.78 1.49
CA ASP A 93 19.13 5.94 0.81
C ASP A 93 17.98 5.54 -0.14
N ASP A 94 18.17 4.48 -0.93
CA ASP A 94 17.16 3.97 -1.85
C ASP A 94 15.89 3.52 -1.11
N SER A 95 16.03 2.75 -0.03
CA SER A 95 14.89 2.33 0.82
C SER A 95 14.21 3.53 1.50
N ALA A 96 14.97 4.54 1.96
CA ALA A 96 14.39 5.75 2.54
C ALA A 96 13.60 6.57 1.50
N TRP A 97 14.12 6.72 0.28
CA TRP A 97 13.40 7.35 -0.82
C TRP A 97 12.17 6.55 -1.24
N PHE A 98 12.27 5.22 -1.26
CA PHE A 98 11.14 4.34 -1.52
C PHE A 98 9.99 4.58 -0.53
N CYS A 99 10.29 4.57 0.77
CA CYS A 99 9.31 4.86 1.83
C CYS A 99 8.63 6.22 1.60
N ARG A 100 9.41 7.26 1.30
CA ARG A 100 8.87 8.59 1.03
C ARG A 100 7.99 8.61 -0.22
N ARG A 101 8.40 7.94 -1.31
CA ARG A 101 7.63 7.86 -2.56
C ARG A 101 6.27 7.19 -2.34
N LEU A 102 6.22 6.07 -1.60
CA LEU A 102 4.97 5.39 -1.25
C LEU A 102 3.98 6.35 -0.57
N VAL A 103 4.45 7.06 0.46
CA VAL A 103 3.62 7.98 1.24
C VAL A 103 3.16 9.17 0.39
N VAL A 104 4.05 9.73 -0.44
CA VAL A 104 3.72 10.81 -1.37
C VAL A 104 2.65 10.37 -2.36
N PHE A 105 2.77 9.16 -2.90
CA PHE A 105 1.84 8.61 -3.88
C PHE A 105 0.44 8.46 -3.29
N VAL A 106 0.31 7.78 -2.15
CA VAL A 106 -0.98 7.57 -1.48
C VAL A 106 -1.58 8.90 -1.06
N LYS A 107 -0.79 9.79 -0.44
CA LYS A 107 -1.23 11.15 -0.08
C LYS A 107 -1.80 11.88 -1.29
N MET A 108 -1.08 11.90 -2.42
CA MET A 108 -1.53 12.59 -3.63
C MET A 108 -2.85 12.02 -4.13
N LYS A 109 -3.01 10.70 -4.15
CA LYS A 109 -4.25 10.02 -4.59
C LYS A 109 -5.42 10.36 -3.68
N ALA A 110 -5.23 10.28 -2.36
CA ALA A 110 -6.25 10.67 -1.37
C ALA A 110 -6.61 12.16 -1.44
N GLN A 111 -5.63 13.05 -1.64
CA GLN A 111 -5.89 14.49 -1.77
C GLN A 111 -6.69 14.84 -3.02
N LYS A 112 -6.38 14.17 -4.15
CA LYS A 112 -7.08 14.38 -5.43
C LYS A 112 -8.38 13.58 -5.56
N LYS A 113 -8.80 12.84 -4.51
CA LYS A 113 -9.95 11.93 -4.55
C LYS A 113 -9.86 10.90 -5.70
N LEU A 114 -8.64 10.49 -6.06
CA LEU A 114 -8.34 9.50 -7.10
C LEU A 114 -8.25 8.11 -6.49
N VAL A 115 -9.31 7.69 -5.79
CA VAL A 115 -9.40 6.38 -5.14
C VAL A 115 -9.58 5.30 -6.21
N SER A 116 -8.92 4.15 -6.03
CA SER A 116 -8.98 3.04 -6.98
C SER A 116 -10.17 2.12 -6.70
N MET A 117 -10.45 1.21 -7.64
CA MET A 117 -11.40 0.12 -7.41
C MET A 117 -10.83 -0.97 -6.47
N ASP A 118 -9.50 -1.02 -6.31
CA ASP A 118 -8.81 -1.93 -5.41
C ASP A 118 -9.17 -1.63 -3.93
N TYR A 119 -9.74 -2.62 -3.24
CA TYR A 119 -10.18 -2.52 -1.83
C TYR A 119 -9.02 -2.20 -0.88
N ASP A 120 -7.86 -2.83 -1.06
CA ASP A 120 -6.70 -2.60 -0.20
C ASP A 120 -6.16 -1.19 -0.40
N PHE A 121 -6.18 -0.69 -1.65
CA PHE A 121 -5.76 0.68 -1.93
C PHE A 121 -6.73 1.73 -1.37
N GLN A 122 -8.04 1.42 -1.34
CA GLN A 122 -9.03 2.27 -0.69
C GLN A 122 -8.72 2.42 0.80
N ASP A 123 -8.40 1.32 1.48
CA ASP A 123 -8.07 1.34 2.90
C ASP A 123 -6.82 2.20 3.18
N LEU A 124 -5.79 2.11 2.33
CA LEU A 124 -4.61 2.99 2.43
C LEU A 124 -4.97 4.49 2.30
N CYS A 125 -5.94 4.82 1.44
CA CYS A 125 -6.42 6.19 1.29
C CYS A 125 -7.20 6.67 2.53
N LEU A 126 -8.01 5.79 3.13
CA LEU A 126 -8.77 6.08 4.35
C LEU A 126 -7.88 6.29 5.58
N VAL A 127 -6.73 5.62 5.67
CA VAL A 127 -5.73 5.86 6.73
C VAL A 127 -5.28 7.33 6.76
N VAL A 128 -5.06 7.93 5.59
CA VAL A 128 -4.61 9.33 5.48
C VAL A 128 -5.78 10.31 5.59
N ARG A 129 -6.93 9.94 5.02
CA ARG A 129 -8.11 10.78 4.89
C ARG A 129 -9.39 10.00 5.18
N PRO A 130 -9.77 9.88 6.46
CA PRO A 130 -11.02 9.21 6.86
C PRO A 130 -12.27 9.89 6.28
N ASP A 131 -12.18 11.16 5.89
CA ASP A 131 -13.25 11.92 5.25
C ASP A 131 -13.58 11.45 3.81
N LEU A 132 -12.82 10.49 3.27
CA LEU A 132 -13.13 9.83 2.00
C LEU A 132 -14.08 8.63 2.15
N GLN A 133 -14.55 8.31 3.37
CA GLN A 133 -15.37 7.12 3.62
C GLN A 133 -16.59 7.03 2.69
N GLU A 134 -17.38 8.10 2.58
CA GLU A 134 -18.56 8.12 1.69
C GLU A 134 -18.19 7.85 0.22
N LEU A 135 -17.10 8.43 -0.27
CA LEU A 135 -16.61 8.19 -1.63
C LEU A 135 -16.18 6.73 -1.83
N VAL A 136 -15.53 6.12 -0.82
CA VAL A 136 -15.13 4.72 -0.87
C VAL A 136 -16.37 3.83 -0.87
N ASP A 137 -17.36 4.12 -0.04
CA ASP A 137 -18.60 3.36 0.03
C ASP A 137 -19.37 3.41 -1.30
N ASP A 138 -19.45 4.58 -1.94
CA ASP A 138 -20.04 4.74 -3.27
C ASP A 138 -19.31 3.91 -4.34
N ILE A 139 -17.97 3.90 -4.30
CA ILE A 139 -17.15 3.10 -5.22
C ILE A 139 -17.38 1.60 -4.99
N ARG A 140 -17.45 1.16 -3.74
CA ARG A 140 -17.67 -0.26 -3.38
C ARG A 140 -19.08 -0.72 -3.78
N ALA A 141 -20.09 0.12 -3.57
CA ALA A 141 -21.46 -0.16 -3.99
C ALA A 141 -21.57 -0.36 -5.51
N GLN A 142 -20.82 0.40 -6.31
CA GLN A 142 -20.77 0.22 -7.77
C GLN A 142 -20.09 -1.08 -8.22
N GLN A 143 -19.31 -1.73 -7.35
CA GLN A 143 -18.58 -2.96 -7.67
C GLN A 143 -19.32 -4.24 -7.30
N GLN A 144 -20.35 -4.18 -6.45
CA GLN A 144 -21.27 -5.30 -6.27
C GLN A 144 -22.34 -5.21 -7.36
N PRO A 145 -22.26 -6.00 -8.45
CA PRO A 145 -23.46 -6.23 -9.25
C PRO A 145 -24.48 -6.92 -8.36
N ASP A 146 -25.75 -6.52 -8.45
CA ASP A 146 -26.85 -7.17 -7.77
C ASP A 146 -26.82 -8.68 -8.07
N GLU A 147 -26.35 -9.50 -7.13
CA GLU A 147 -26.42 -10.97 -7.22
C GLU A 147 -27.87 -11.48 -7.06
N ASP A 148 -28.82 -10.57 -6.80
CA ASP A 148 -30.23 -10.85 -6.54
C ASP A 148 -31.17 -10.47 -7.72
N ASP A 149 -30.66 -10.36 -8.95
CA ASP A 149 -31.52 -10.35 -10.15
C ASP A 149 -31.61 -11.74 -10.80
N PRO A 150 -32.59 -12.59 -10.41
CA PRO A 150 -32.79 -13.90 -11.01
C PRO A 150 -33.23 -13.84 -12.48
N GLU A 151 -33.52 -12.65 -13.04
CA GLU A 151 -34.01 -12.49 -14.41
C GLU A 151 -32.86 -12.42 -15.44
N ALA A 152 -31.65 -12.03 -15.03
CA ALA A 152 -30.48 -11.93 -15.92
C ALA A 152 -29.87 -13.30 -16.31
N ALA A 153 -30.15 -14.37 -15.55
CA ALA A 153 -29.69 -15.73 -15.86
C ALA A 153 -30.51 -16.43 -16.96
N ALA A 154 -31.66 -15.88 -17.35
CA ALA A 154 -32.61 -16.53 -18.27
C ALA A 154 -32.38 -16.18 -19.75
N GLU A 155 -31.58 -15.15 -20.08
CA GLU A 155 -31.33 -14.74 -21.46
C GLU A 155 -29.90 -15.11 -21.94
N ALA A 156 -29.54 -16.38 -21.84
CA ALA A 156 -28.50 -16.94 -22.70
C ALA A 156 -29.17 -17.51 -23.97
N PRO A 157 -29.03 -16.85 -25.15
CA PRO A 157 -29.62 -17.35 -26.38
C PRO A 157 -28.92 -18.63 -26.82
N TRP A 158 -29.66 -19.72 -26.71
CA TRP A 158 -29.63 -20.98 -27.45
C TRP A 158 -28.54 -21.11 -28.53
N GLY A 159 -27.58 -22.00 -28.27
CA GLY A 159 -26.67 -22.56 -29.26
C GLY A 159 -25.52 -23.23 -28.54
N ILE A 160 -25.60 -24.52 -28.22
CA ILE A 160 -25.30 -25.60 -29.16
C ILE A 160 -26.12 -26.82 -28.74
N ARG A 161 -27.08 -27.23 -29.57
CA ARG A 161 -27.74 -28.53 -29.46
C ARG A 161 -26.79 -29.63 -29.92
N SER A 162 -26.76 -30.69 -29.13
CA SER A 162 -26.15 -32.00 -29.37
C SER A 162 -26.20 -32.46 -30.83
N HIS A 163 -25.05 -32.95 -31.31
CA HIS A 163 -25.02 -34.05 -32.25
C HIS A 163 -23.98 -35.07 -31.79
N CYS A 164 -24.34 -35.83 -30.75
CA CYS A 164 -23.83 -37.18 -30.55
C CYS A 164 -24.91 -38.12 -31.06
N LEU A 165 -24.73 -38.65 -32.27
CA LEU A 165 -25.40 -39.88 -32.72
C LEU A 165 -24.42 -40.63 -33.64
N ALA A 166 -23.91 -41.71 -33.05
CA ALA A 166 -23.31 -42.94 -33.57
C ALA A 166 -23.97 -43.48 -34.87
N PRO A 167 -23.40 -44.49 -35.57
CA PRO A 167 -22.51 -45.56 -35.08
C PRO A 167 -21.17 -45.76 -35.78
#